data_AF-A0AAW5V3M0-F1
#
_entry.id   AF-A0AAW5V3M0-F1
#
_cell.length_a   1.000
_cell.length_b   1.000
_cell.length_c   1.000
_cell.angle_alpha   90.00
_cell.angle_beta   90.00
_cell.angle_gamma   90.00
#
_symmetry.space_group_name_H-M   'P 1'
#
loop_
_entity.id
_entity.type
_entity.pdbx_description
1 polymer ?
#
loop_
_entity_poly.entity_id
_entity_poly.type
_entity_poly.pdbx_seq_one_letter_code
_entity_poly.pdbx_strand_id
1 'polypeptide(L)' 'MLTGLDASIWMMLLVTLLLPITAIVLLKVVFRKRGGIGTGWGGILVVMFAGLMAVVVIPDKVGP' A
#
# COMPACT_ATOMS: atom_id res chain seq x y z
N MET A 1 1.49 -16.86 -16.52
CA MET A 1 0.49 -15.77 -16.64
C MET A 1 -0.72 -16.15 -15.82
N LEU A 2 -0.94 -15.52 -14.66
CA LEU A 2 -2.23 -15.55 -13.99
C LEU A 2 -2.97 -14.31 -14.51
N THR A 3 -4.11 -14.51 -15.19
CA THR A 3 -5.02 -13.47 -15.75
C THR A 3 -4.54 -12.61 -16.93
N GLY A 4 -3.43 -12.92 -17.60
CA GLY A 4 -2.94 -12.13 -18.74
C GLY A 4 -2.27 -10.79 -18.36
N LEU A 5 -2.13 -10.52 -17.07
CA LEU A 5 -1.26 -9.46 -16.55
C LEU A 5 0.17 -9.97 -16.43
N ASP A 6 1.12 -9.09 -16.73
CA ASP A 6 2.53 -9.36 -16.59
C ASP A 6 2.90 -9.57 -15.10
N ALA A 7 3.85 -10.46 -14.82
CA ALA A 7 4.19 -10.87 -13.45
C ALA A 7 4.72 -9.69 -12.62
N SER A 8 5.35 -8.71 -13.28
CA SER A 8 5.80 -7.44 -12.70
C SER A 8 4.66 -6.64 -12.08
N ILE A 9 3.49 -6.60 -12.73
CA ILE A 9 2.32 -5.83 -12.27
C ILE A 9 1.71 -6.50 -11.03
N TRP A 10 1.65 -7.83 -11.03
CA TRP A 10 1.23 -8.59 -9.85
C TRP A 10 2.13 -8.33 -8.64
N MET A 11 3.44 -8.24 -8.88
CA MET A 11 4.42 -7.94 -7.83
C MET A 11 4.23 -6.51 -7.30
N MET A 12 3.98 -5.52 -8.16
CA MET A 12 3.68 -4.14 -7.75
C MET A 12 2.39 -4.05 -6.92
N LEU A 13 1.32 -4.73 -7.33
CA LEU A 13 0.06 -4.79 -6.59
C LEU A 13 0.26 -5.40 -5.19
N LEU A 14 1.03 -6.48 -5.13
CA LEU A 14 1.29 -7.19 -3.88
C LEU A 14 2.13 -6.33 -2.91
N VAL A 15 3.15 -5.63 -3.41
CA VAL A 15 3.93 -4.66 -2.62
C VAL A 15 3.04 -3.51 -2.16
N THR A 16 2.22 -2.96 -3.04
CA THR A 16 1.28 -1.87 -2.73
C THR A 16 0.32 -2.23 -1.60
N LEU A 17 -0.11 -3.50 -1.54
CA LEU A 17 -1.02 -3.97 -0.50
C LEU A 17 -0.27 -4.27 0.80
N LEU A 18 0.87 -4.97 0.71
CA LEU A 18 1.59 -5.44 1.89
C LEU A 18 2.33 -4.32 2.63
N LEU A 19 2.87 -3.34 1.93
CA LEU A 19 3.68 -2.26 2.52
C LEU A 19 2.88 -1.38 3.50
N PRO A 20 1.66 -0.90 3.20
CA PRO A 20 0.86 -0.16 4.19
C PRO A 20 0.38 -1.06 5.34
N ILE A 21 0.04 -2.33 5.07
CA ILE A 21 -0.37 -3.28 6.13
C ILE A 21 0.78 -3.50 7.11
N THR A 22 1.98 -3.80 6.60
CA THR A 22 3.18 -3.99 7.42
C THR A 22 3.57 -2.72 8.16
N ALA A 23 3.48 -1.55 7.53
CA ALA A 23 3.70 -0.25 8.19
C ALA A 23 2.75 -0.05 9.37
N ILE A 24 1.46 -0.34 9.21
CA ILE A 24 0.46 -0.22 10.29
C ILE A 24 0.75 -1.21 11.43
N VAL A 25 1.12 -2.46 11.10
CA VAL A 25 1.49 -3.47 12.10
C VAL A 25 2.73 -3.02 12.88
N LEU A 26 3.77 -2.55 12.19
CA LEU A 26 4.99 -2.03 12.81
C LEU A 26 4.69 -0.84 13.71
N LEU A 27 3.90 0.10 13.22
CA LEU A 27 3.45 1.25 13.99
C LEU A 27 2.67 0.83 15.25
N LYS A 28 1.76 -0.15 15.14
CA LYS A 28 1.07 -0.72 16.32
C LYS A 28 2.04 -1.35 17.31
N VAL A 29 3.07 -2.05 16.84
CA VAL A 29 4.10 -2.64 17.71
C VAL A 29 4.94 -1.56 18.40
N VAL A 30 5.41 -0.55 17.65
CA VAL A 30 6.22 0.56 18.17
C VAL A 30 5.44 1.41 19.18
N PHE A 31 4.19 1.74 18.87
CA PHE A 31 3.33 2.58 19.71
C PHE A 31 2.49 1.79 20.71
N ARG A 32 2.75 0.48 20.88
CA ARG A 32 2.03 -0.41 21.80
C ARG A 32 1.92 0.13 23.21
N LYS A 33 3.00 0.74 23.73
CA LYS A 33 3.06 1.26 25.10
C LYS A 33 2.47 2.66 25.27
N ARG A 34 2.11 3.34 24.18
CA ARG A 34 1.62 4.73 24.16
C ARG A 34 0.11 4.87 23.90
N GLY A 35 -0.66 3.79 24.05
CA GLY A 35 -2.10 3.76 23.75
C GLY A 35 -2.44 3.34 22.32
N GLY A 36 -1.45 2.96 21.51
CA GLY A 36 -1.63 2.46 20.15
C GLY A 36 -1.95 3.54 19.11
N ILE A 37 -2.08 3.11 17.86
CA ILE A 37 -2.53 3.96 16.76
C ILE A 37 -4.03 3.74 16.56
N GLY A 38 -4.82 4.82 16.70
CA GLY A 38 -6.26 4.79 16.50
C GLY A 38 -6.64 4.33 15.10
N THR A 39 -7.77 3.61 14.98
CA THR A 39 -8.21 2.90 13.76
C THR A 39 -8.22 3.78 12.50
N GLY A 40 -8.49 5.09 12.64
CA GLY A 40 -8.49 6.05 11.52
C GLY A 40 -7.12 6.29 10.87
N TRP A 41 -6.02 6.22 11.63
CA TRP A 41 -4.67 6.42 11.11
C TRP A 41 -4.21 5.28 10.19
N GLY A 42 -4.72 4.06 10.42
CA GLY A 42 -4.47 2.94 9.51
C GLY A 42 -5.11 3.16 8.14
N GLY A 43 -6.35 3.67 8.10
CA GLY A 43 -7.04 4.01 6.85
C GLY A 43 -6.31 5.09 6.04
N ILE A 44 -5.82 6.15 6.72
CA ILE A 44 -5.06 7.24 6.08
C ILE A 44 -3.80 6.69 5.39
N LEU A 45 -3.05 5.81 6.06
CA LEU A 45 -1.86 5.18 5.48
C LEU A 45 -2.19 4.36 4.24
N VAL A 46 -3.25 3.55 4.28
CA VAL A 46 -3.69 2.75 3.13
C VAL A 46 -4.08 3.64 1.95
N VAL A 47 -4.88 4.69 2.19
CA VAL A 47 -5.32 5.62 1.13
C VAL A 47 -4.14 6.39 0.54
N MET A 48 -3.18 6.83 1.36
CA MET A 48 -1.99 7.54 0.91
C MET A 48 -1.11 6.66 0.01
N PHE A 49 -0.87 5.41 0.39
CA PHE A 49 -0.09 4.47 -0.41
C PHE A 49 -0.81 4.07 -1.71
N ALA A 50 -2.13 3.87 -1.66
CA ALA A 50 -2.94 3.61 -2.84
C ALA A 50 -2.91 4.80 -3.82
N GLY A 51 -3.00 6.03 -3.31
CA GLY A 51 -2.90 7.25 -4.12
C GLY A 51 -1.53 7.43 -4.77
N LEU A 52 -0.43 7.17 -4.04
CA LEU A 52 0.93 7.18 -4.59
C LEU A 52 1.10 6.18 -5.73
N MET A 53 0.54 4.98 -5.57
CA MET A 53 0.64 3.95 -6.61
C MET A 53 -0.22 4.27 -7.83
N ALA A 54 -1.40 4.88 -7.64
CA ALA A 54 -2.18 5.41 -8.75
C ALA A 54 -1.36 6.44 -9.55
N VAL A 55 -0.64 7.34 -8.87
CA VAL A 55 0.22 8.34 -9.54
C VAL A 55 1.43 7.72 -10.24
N VAL A 56 1.96 6.59 -9.78
CA VAL A 56 3.12 5.94 -10.43
C VAL A 56 2.69 5.01 -11.57
N VAL A 57 1.62 4.23 -11.38
CA VAL A 57 1.21 3.17 -12.31
C VAL A 57 0.30 3.69 -13.42
N ILE A 58 -0.58 4.65 -13.14
CA ILE A 58 -1.51 5.16 -14.15
C ILE A 58 -0.74 5.88 -15.28
N PRO A 59 0.25 6.75 -15.02
CA PRO A 59 1.01 7.36 -16.11
C PRO A 59 1.81 6.36 -16.96
N ASP A 60 2.30 5.25 -16.38
CA ASP A 60 2.94 4.16 -17.14
C ASP A 60 1.98 3.44 -18.08
N LYS A 61 0.67 3.45 -17.78
CA LYS A 61 -0.36 2.75 -18.57
C LYS A 61 -1.22 3.67 -19.42
N VAL A 62 -1.23 4.97 -19.14
CA VAL A 62 -2.12 5.97 -19.75
C VAL A 62 -1.35 7.18 -20.30
N GLY A 63 -0.03 7.24 -20.12
CA GLY A 63 0.82 8.21 -20.80
C GLY A 63 0.84 7.99 -22.33
N PRO A 64 1.19 9.04 -23.11
CA PRO A 64 1.30 8.95 -24.58
C PRO A 64 2.30 7.88 -25.04
#